data_AF-A0A336JI49-F1
#
_entry.id   AF-A0A336JI49-F1
#
_cell.length_a   1.000
_cell.length_b   1.000
_cell.length_c   1.000
_cell.angle_alpha   90.00
_cell.angle_beta   90.00
_cell.angle_gamma   90.00
#
_symmetry.space_group_name_H-M   'P 1'
#
loop_
_entity.id
_entity.type
_entity.pdbx_description
1 polymer ?
#
loop_
_entity_poly.entity_id
_entity_poly.type
_entity_poly.pdbx_seq_one_letter_code
_entity_poly.pdbx_strand_id
1 'polypeptide(L)'
;MAEISKARLLALSEAKLLDAKLLLEAGSHGNAYYLAGYAIELAFKAILSAQFKADTLPDRALLKDLYTHDLFKLLRLCRLEEELKARRQTDAEFEGFWQIVTGWDEASRYADVGPDDALALIRAIEGGILPWLRSKL
;
A
#
# COMPACT_ATOMS: atom_id res chain seq x y z
N MET A 1 19.75 4.70 8.20
CA MET A 1 18.53 5.28 7.60
C MET A 1 18.02 6.35 8.53
N ALA A 2 17.54 7.48 8.01
CA ALA A 2 16.88 8.49 8.84
C ALA A 2 15.63 7.88 9.50
N GLU A 3 15.30 8.31 10.71
CA GLU A 3 14.03 7.99 11.34
C GLU A 3 12.89 8.54 10.46
N ILE A 4 11.90 7.71 10.15
CA ILE A 4 10.76 8.08 9.31
C ILE A 4 9.52 8.11 10.19
N SER A 5 8.91 9.29 10.33
CA SER A 5 7.69 9.47 11.12
C SER A 5 6.44 8.98 10.38
N LYS A 6 5.37 8.69 11.14
CA LYS A 6 4.03 8.40 10.60
C LYS A 6 3.58 9.44 9.57
N ALA A 7 3.71 10.73 9.92
CA ALA A 7 3.34 11.84 9.03
C ALA A 7 4.15 11.82 7.72
N ARG A 8 5.44 11.49 7.79
CA ARG A 8 6.28 11.38 6.60
C ARG A 8 5.88 10.19 5.72
N LEU A 9 5.51 9.05 6.31
CA LEU A 9 5.01 7.88 5.56
C LEU A 9 3.73 8.21 4.79
N LEU A 10 2.80 8.93 5.43
CA LEU A 10 1.55 9.35 4.79
C LEU A 10 1.79 10.34 3.66
N ALA A 11 2.65 11.34 3.88
CA ALA A 11 3.02 12.29 2.83
C ALA A 11 3.71 11.60 1.64
N LEU A 12 4.55 10.58 1.90
CA LEU A 12 5.17 9.79 0.83
C LEU A 12 4.15 8.90 0.12
N SER A 13 3.20 8.29 0.83
CA SER A 13 2.12 7.49 0.24
C SER A 13 1.32 8.33 -0.77
N GLU A 14 0.94 9.55 -0.38
CA GLU A 14 0.24 10.50 -1.25
C GLU A 14 1.07 10.95 -2.45
N ALA A 15 2.33 11.30 -2.20
CA ALA A 15 3.24 11.70 -3.28
C ALA A 15 3.44 10.56 -4.29
N LYS A 16 3.54 9.31 -3.84
CA LYS A 16 3.71 8.15 -4.74
C LYS A 16 2.48 7.90 -5.60
N LEU A 17 1.29 8.07 -5.05
CA LEU A 17 0.05 7.96 -5.83
C LEU A 17 -0.09 9.11 -6.82
N LEU A 18 0.28 10.33 -6.44
CA LEU A 18 0.31 11.48 -7.36
C LEU A 18 1.32 11.25 -8.50
N ASP A 19 2.55 10.85 -8.18
CA ASP A 19 3.59 10.53 -9.16
C ASP A 19 3.10 9.44 -10.13
N ALA A 20 2.44 8.39 -9.62
CA ALA A 20 1.90 7.32 -10.43
C ALA A 20 0.88 7.82 -11.46
N LYS A 21 0.00 8.74 -11.07
CA LYS A 21 -0.99 9.34 -11.99
C LYS A 21 -0.32 10.18 -13.08
N LEU A 22 0.64 11.01 -12.71
CA LEU A 22 1.40 11.82 -13.67
C LEU A 22 2.19 10.94 -14.66
N LEU A 23 2.77 9.84 -14.19
CA LEU A 23 3.49 8.89 -15.05
C LEU A 23 2.57 8.13 -15.99
N LEU A 24 1.35 7.78 -15.54
CA LEU A 24 0.35 7.17 -16.40
C LEU A 24 -0.02 8.11 -17.56
N GLU A 25 -0.29 9.38 -17.26
CA GLU A 25 -0.58 10.41 -18.27
C GLU A 25 0.59 10.62 -19.24
N ALA A 26 1.83 10.49 -18.77
CA ALA A 26 3.04 10.60 -19.58
C ALA A 26 3.37 9.32 -20.38
N GLY A 27 2.56 8.26 -20.30
CA GLY A 27 2.79 6.99 -21.02
C GLY A 27 3.80 6.05 -20.36
N SER A 28 4.28 6.37 -19.15
CA SER A 28 5.25 5.57 -18.40
C SER A 28 4.55 4.54 -17.49
N HIS A 29 3.78 3.63 -18.08
CA HIS A 29 2.83 2.74 -17.39
C HIS A 29 3.49 1.82 -16.35
N GLY A 30 4.63 1.19 -16.68
CA GLY A 30 5.36 0.34 -15.73
C GLY A 30 5.80 1.08 -14.47
N ASN A 31 6.33 2.30 -14.62
CA ASN A 31 6.69 3.11 -13.45
C ASN A 31 5.46 3.62 -12.70
N ALA A 32 4.36 3.93 -13.40
CA ALA A 32 3.09 4.30 -12.77
C ALA A 32 2.58 3.17 -11.87
N TYR A 33 2.49 1.96 -12.41
CA TYR A 33 2.09 0.76 -11.66
C TYR A 33 3.02 0.49 -10.48
N TYR A 34 4.33 0.55 -10.72
CA TYR A 34 5.36 0.35 -9.70
C TYR A 34 5.21 1.34 -8.53
N LEU A 35 5.12 2.66 -8.80
CA LEU A 35 4.97 3.67 -7.75
C LEU A 35 3.60 3.61 -7.05
N ALA A 36 2.54 3.24 -7.78
CA ALA A 36 1.20 3.12 -7.20
C ALA A 36 1.18 2.11 -6.05
N GLY A 37 1.76 0.92 -6.21
CA GLY A 37 1.78 -0.07 -5.12
C GLY A 37 2.59 0.36 -3.90
N TYR A 38 3.68 1.14 -4.06
CA TYR A 38 4.39 1.74 -2.93
C TYR A 38 3.51 2.70 -2.11
N ALA A 39 2.50 3.33 -2.71
CA ALA A 39 1.58 4.17 -1.95
C ALA A 39 0.84 3.35 -0.87
N ILE A 40 0.43 2.13 -1.20
CA ILE A 40 -0.24 1.21 -0.27
C ILE A 40 0.72 0.67 0.78
N GLU A 41 1.93 0.27 0.38
CA GLU A 41 2.97 -0.18 1.31
C GLU A 41 3.25 0.88 2.39
N LEU A 42 3.43 2.14 1.96
CA LEU A 42 3.71 3.26 2.87
C LEU A 42 2.54 3.55 3.82
N ALA A 43 1.29 3.39 3.35
CA ALA A 43 0.11 3.52 4.20
C ALA A 43 0.06 2.43 5.28
N PHE A 44 0.35 1.16 4.93
CA PHE A 44 0.48 0.09 5.93
C PHE A 44 1.60 0.38 6.94
N LYS A 45 2.77 0.83 6.47
CA LYS A 45 3.89 1.18 7.35
C LYS A 45 3.51 2.34 8.29
N ALA A 46 2.69 3.29 7.83
CA ALA A 46 2.17 4.36 8.68
C ALA A 46 1.25 3.82 9.79
N ILE A 47 0.33 2.91 9.47
CA ILE A 47 -0.54 2.24 10.45
C ILE A 47 0.31 1.48 11.47
N LEU A 48 1.28 0.68 11.00
CA LEU A 48 2.15 -0.11 11.88
C LEU A 48 3.01 0.79 12.78
N SER A 49 3.49 1.93 12.26
CA SER A 49 4.28 2.88 13.06
C SER A 49 3.54 3.41 14.28
N ALA A 50 2.21 3.52 14.22
CA ALA A 50 1.37 3.96 15.34
C ALA A 50 1.26 2.92 16.46
N GLN A 51 1.65 1.67 16.22
CA GLN A 51 1.64 0.61 17.23
C GLN A 51 2.90 0.61 18.11
N PHE A 52 3.95 1.30 17.69
CA PHE A 52 5.18 1.39 18.48
C PHE A 52 5.00 2.33 19.67
N LYS A 53 5.40 1.85 20.85
CA LYS A 53 5.38 2.64 22.08
C LYS A 53 6.75 3.27 22.31
N ALA A 54 6.75 4.55 22.67
CA ALA A 54 7.94 5.24 23.15
C ALA A 54 8.57 4.46 24.32
N ASP A 55 9.89 4.51 24.41
CA ASP A 55 10.68 3.89 25.49
C ASP A 55 10.53 2.36 25.61
N THR A 56 10.14 1.68 24.51
CA THR A 56 10.09 0.22 24.42
C THR A 56 10.84 -0.29 23.20
N LEU A 57 11.47 -1.46 23.32
CA LEU A 57 12.08 -2.14 22.19
C LEU A 57 11.04 -3.05 21.51
N PRO A 58 10.71 -2.83 20.23
CA PRO A 58 9.82 -3.71 19.51
C PRO A 58 10.49 -5.06 19.24
N ASP A 59 9.66 -6.07 18.95
CA ASP A 59 10.13 -7.38 18.56
C ASP A 59 11.01 -7.32 17.29
N ARG A 60 12.13 -8.04 17.29
CA ARG A 60 13.10 -7.99 16.19
C ARG A 60 12.56 -8.59 14.89
N ALA A 61 11.73 -9.63 14.97
CA ALA A 61 11.12 -10.23 13.79
C ALA A 61 10.08 -9.27 13.21
N LEU A 62 9.30 -8.60 14.06
CA LEU A 62 8.39 -7.53 13.61
C LEU A 62 9.15 -6.42 12.87
N LEU A 63 10.28 -5.94 13.40
CA LEU A 63 11.09 -4.95 12.70
C LEU A 63 11.59 -5.44 11.35
N LYS A 64 12.04 -6.71 11.27
CA LYS A 64 12.49 -7.30 10.00
C LYS A 64 11.34 -7.35 8.98
N ASP A 65 10.17 -7.80 9.41
CA ASP A 65 9.02 -7.96 8.54
C ASP A 65 8.40 -6.60 8.16
N LEU A 66 8.50 -5.57 8.99
CA LEU A 66 8.12 -4.19 8.64
C LEU A 66 8.86 -3.68 7.39
N TYR A 67 10.11 -4.11 7.16
CA TYR A 67 10.88 -3.67 5.98
C TYR A 67 10.64 -4.50 4.72
N THR A 68 9.71 -5.46 4.75
CA THR A 68 9.26 -6.17 3.55
C THR A 68 8.48 -5.24 2.59
N HIS A 69 8.32 -5.70 1.36
CA HIS A 69 7.47 -5.11 0.31
C HIS A 69 6.19 -5.95 0.07
N ASP A 70 5.99 -6.98 0.90
CA ASP A 70 4.86 -7.90 0.84
C ASP A 70 3.63 -7.31 1.55
N LEU A 71 2.62 -6.93 0.77
CA LEU A 71 1.39 -6.31 1.26
C LEU A 71 0.60 -7.23 2.19
N PHE A 72 0.60 -8.54 1.97
CA PHE A 72 -0.09 -9.48 2.85
C PHE A 72 0.58 -9.53 4.21
N LYS A 73 1.92 -9.63 4.27
CA LYS A 73 2.65 -9.58 5.55
C LYS A 73 2.39 -8.28 6.29
N LEU A 74 2.42 -7.14 5.59
CA LEU A 74 2.16 -5.84 6.20
C LEU A 74 0.72 -5.73 6.74
N LEU A 75 -0.28 -6.24 6.01
CA LEU A 75 -1.67 -6.35 6.47
C LEU A 75 -1.77 -7.16 7.77
N ARG A 76 -1.08 -8.32 7.85
CA ARG A 76 -1.04 -9.16 9.06
C ARG A 76 -0.44 -8.43 10.25
N LEU A 77 0.67 -7.74 10.05
CA LEU A 77 1.30 -6.92 11.09
C LEU A 77 0.36 -5.79 11.56
N CYS A 78 -0.47 -5.26 10.67
CA CYS A 78 -1.50 -4.29 11.01
C CYS A 78 -2.74 -4.89 11.71
N ARG A 79 -2.84 -6.23 11.80
CA ARG A 79 -3.98 -6.98 12.36
C ARG A 79 -5.32 -6.68 11.67
N LEU A 80 -5.27 -6.46 10.36
CA LEU A 80 -6.44 -6.08 9.55
C LEU A 80 -7.10 -7.27 8.82
N GLU A 81 -6.64 -8.50 9.04
CA GLU A 81 -7.11 -9.69 8.30
C GLU A 81 -8.62 -9.96 8.45
N GLU A 82 -9.13 -9.96 9.67
CA GLU A 82 -10.55 -10.24 9.92
C GLU A 82 -11.45 -9.10 9.41
N GLU A 83 -11.01 -7.85 9.54
CA GLU A 83 -11.76 -6.72 9.01
C GLU A 83 -11.78 -6.73 7.48
N LEU A 84 -10.64 -7.01 6.86
CA LEU A 84 -10.53 -7.21 5.43
C LEU A 84 -11.49 -8.30 4.97
N LYS A 85 -11.46 -9.47 5.63
CA LYS A 85 -12.34 -10.61 5.31
C LYS A 85 -13.82 -10.23 5.40
N ALA A 86 -14.22 -9.57 6.48
CA ALA A 86 -15.61 -9.12 6.66
C ALA A 86 -16.02 -8.15 5.55
N ARG A 87 -15.20 -7.15 5.25
CA ARG A 87 -15.51 -6.14 4.23
C ARG A 87 -15.63 -6.76 2.83
N ARG A 88 -14.69 -7.63 2.46
CA ARG A 88 -14.69 -8.35 1.16
C ARG A 88 -15.96 -9.18 0.94
N GLN A 89 -16.58 -9.68 2.01
CA GLN A 89 -17.83 -10.46 1.92
C GLN A 89 -19.07 -9.58 1.70
N THR A 90 -19.04 -8.32 2.13
CA THR A 90 -20.21 -7.42 2.10
C THR A 90 -20.11 -6.34 1.02
N ASP A 91 -18.92 -6.13 0.44
CA ASP A 91 -18.61 -5.05 -0.49
C ASP A 91 -17.85 -5.63 -1.71
N ALA A 92 -18.60 -5.97 -2.75
CA ALA A 92 -18.06 -6.63 -3.95
C ALA A 92 -17.14 -5.70 -4.77
N GLU A 93 -17.37 -4.39 -4.73
CA GLU A 93 -16.50 -3.41 -5.38
C GLU A 93 -15.14 -3.36 -4.67
N PHE A 94 -15.17 -3.27 -3.33
CA PHE A 94 -13.95 -3.33 -2.54
C PHE A 94 -13.19 -4.66 -2.71
N GLU A 95 -13.90 -5.78 -2.85
CA GLU A 95 -13.26 -7.06 -3.21
C GLU A 95 -12.51 -6.98 -4.54
N GLY A 96 -13.14 -6.40 -5.57
CA GLY A 96 -12.49 -6.19 -6.86
C GLY A 96 -11.24 -5.31 -6.74
N PHE A 97 -11.32 -4.21 -5.98
CA PHE A 97 -10.15 -3.35 -5.72
C PHE A 97 -9.04 -4.09 -4.99
N TRP A 98 -9.39 -4.93 -4.00
CA TRP A 98 -8.41 -5.70 -3.25
C TRP A 98 -7.71 -6.76 -4.12
N GLN A 99 -8.44 -7.43 -5.02
CA GLN A 99 -7.86 -8.37 -5.98
C GLN A 99 -6.85 -7.68 -6.91
N ILE A 100 -7.16 -6.47 -7.37
CA ILE A 100 -6.24 -5.69 -8.21
C ILE A 100 -4.99 -5.30 -7.43
N VAL A 101 -5.13 -4.75 -6.22
CA VAL A 101 -3.99 -4.29 -5.41
C VAL A 101 -3.06 -5.44 -5.01
N THR A 102 -3.61 -6.62 -4.74
CA THR A 102 -2.81 -7.80 -4.39
C THR A 102 -2.11 -8.47 -5.58
N GLY A 103 -2.40 -8.03 -6.81
CA GLY A 103 -1.61 -8.38 -7.99
C GLY A 103 -0.26 -7.66 -8.07
N TRP A 104 -0.05 -6.59 -7.29
CA TRP A 104 1.20 -5.85 -7.25
C TRP A 104 2.23 -6.48 -6.32
N ASP A 105 3.49 -6.46 -6.76
CA ASP A 105 4.67 -6.69 -5.93
C ASP A 105 5.84 -5.80 -6.37
N GLU A 106 6.94 -5.79 -5.61
CA GLU A 106 8.13 -5.02 -5.99
C GLU A 106 8.81 -5.48 -7.29
N ALA A 107 8.62 -6.74 -7.67
CA ALA A 107 9.19 -7.33 -8.88
C ALA A 107 8.51 -6.81 -10.15
N SER A 108 7.30 -6.25 -10.02
CA SER A 108 6.57 -5.53 -11.07
C SER A 108 7.39 -4.39 -11.69
N ARG A 109 8.47 -3.93 -11.03
CA ARG A 109 9.49 -3.03 -11.61
C ARG A 109 10.07 -3.55 -12.94
N TYR A 110 10.19 -4.86 -13.09
CA TYR A 110 10.77 -5.52 -14.26
C TYR A 110 9.70 -6.04 -15.23
N ALA A 111 8.43 -5.87 -14.92
CA ALA A 111 7.33 -6.32 -15.76
C ALA A 111 7.04 -5.31 -16.87
N ASP A 112 6.57 -5.81 -18.01
CA ASP A 112 5.98 -4.98 -19.06
C ASP A 112 4.49 -4.79 -18.74
N VAL A 113 4.17 -3.66 -18.12
CA VAL A 113 2.81 -3.34 -17.64
C VAL A 113 2.12 -2.43 -18.63
N GLY A 114 0.92 -2.82 -19.06
CA GLY A 114 0.09 -2.03 -19.97
C GLY A 114 -0.57 -0.82 -19.29
N PRO A 115 -1.10 0.13 -20.09
CA PRO A 115 -1.83 1.29 -19.57
C PRO A 115 -3.06 0.90 -18.75
N ASP A 116 -3.79 -0.14 -19.17
CA ASP A 116 -5.03 -0.58 -18.52
C ASP A 116 -4.77 -1.14 -17.11
N ASP A 117 -3.70 -1.93 -16.94
CA ASP A 117 -3.31 -2.48 -15.64
C ASP A 117 -2.86 -1.38 -14.67
N ALA A 118 -2.05 -0.43 -15.15
CA ALA A 118 -1.63 0.74 -14.38
C ALA A 118 -2.82 1.60 -13.95
N LEU A 119 -3.76 1.87 -14.87
CA LEU A 119 -4.98 2.60 -14.57
C LEU A 119 -5.88 1.85 -13.57
N ALA A 120 -6.04 0.54 -13.74
CA ALA A 120 -6.84 -0.30 -12.85
C ALA A 120 -6.29 -0.28 -11.43
N LEU A 121 -4.97 -0.42 -11.26
CA LEU A 121 -4.32 -0.34 -9.96
C LEU A 121 -4.51 1.02 -9.30
N ILE A 122 -4.25 2.12 -10.02
CA ILE A 122 -4.44 3.48 -9.50
C ILE A 122 -5.89 3.71 -9.05
N ARG A 123 -6.87 3.27 -9.86
CA ARG A 123 -8.30 3.38 -9.52
C ARG A 123 -8.67 2.57 -8.29
N ALA A 124 -8.18 1.34 -8.16
CA ALA A 124 -8.43 0.51 -6.98
C ALA A 124 -7.87 1.15 -5.70
N ILE A 125 -6.69 1.75 -5.80
CA ILE A 125 -6.04 2.46 -4.71
C ILE A 125 -6.85 3.69 -4.30
N GLU A 126 -7.21 4.56 -5.25
CA GLU A 126 -7.97 5.79 -5.00
C GLU A 126 -9.41 5.51 -4.56
N GLY A 127 -10.07 4.54 -5.19
CA GLY A 127 -11.50 4.27 -5.05
C GLY A 127 -11.88 3.59 -3.75
N GLY A 128 -10.98 2.83 -3.11
CA GLY A 128 -11.34 2.11 -1.89
C GLY A 128 -10.19 1.73 -0.97
N ILE A 129 -9.05 1.28 -1.50
CA ILE A 129 -8.00 0.71 -0.64
C ILE A 129 -7.31 1.78 0.20
N LEU A 130 -6.83 2.88 -0.40
CA LEU A 130 -6.16 3.94 0.36
C LEU A 130 -7.11 4.65 1.34
N PRO A 131 -8.36 5.02 0.96
CA PRO A 131 -9.35 5.52 1.92
C PRO A 131 -9.61 4.57 3.09
N TRP A 132 -9.71 3.27 2.83
CA TRP A 132 -9.87 2.27 3.88
C TRP A 132 -8.69 2.23 4.84
N LEU A 133 -7.46 2.19 4.32
CA LEU A 133 -6.26 2.21 5.16
C LEU A 133 -6.16 3.49 5.97
N ARG A 134 -6.55 4.64 5.40
CA ARG A 134 -6.59 5.91 6.12
C ARG A 134 -7.56 5.89 7.30
N SER A 135 -8.66 5.15 7.21
CA SER A 135 -9.60 4.99 8.33
C SER A 135 -9.01 4.21 9.53
N LYS A 136 -7.79 3.67 9.41
CA LYS A 136 -7.06 2.93 10.45
C LYS A 136 -5.92 3.71 11.11
N LEU A 137 -5.71 4.95 10.68
CA LEU A 137 -4.68 5.85 11.22
C LEU A 137 -5.18 6.58 12.46
#